data_AF-A0A929ILN6-F1
#
_entry.id   AF-A0A929ILN6-F1
#
_cell.length_a   1.000
_cell.length_b   1.000
_cell.length_c   1.000
_cell.angle_alpha   90.00
_cell.angle_beta   90.00
_cell.angle_gamma   90.00
#
_symmetry.space_group_name_H-M   'P 1'
#
loop_
_entity.id
_entity.type
_entity.pdbx_description
1 polymer ?
#
loop_
_entity_poly.entity_id
_entity_poly.type
_entity_poly.pdbx_seq_one_letter_code
_entity_poly.pdbx_strand_id
1 'polypeptide(L)'
;MTGTIASLSLAVACFVGGHFILSSVSVRGRAVAILGETGFRAFYSLAAVVTMAWTVIAYRAAPEIELWRTSMTLTHVPAVLMPLACILCVAGLTTRSVTMVGGEDMAGEPDTVFGIATITRHPFLWGVALWAIGHIVANGEAAGLV
;
A
#
# COMPACT_ATOMS: atom_id res chain seq x y z
N MET A 1 -8.45 -4.10 -23.33
CA MET A 1 -9.79 -3.52 -23.17
C MET A 1 -9.80 -2.84 -21.81
N THR A 2 -9.58 -1.53 -21.78
CA THR A 2 -9.72 -0.72 -20.56
C THR A 2 -11.19 -0.38 -20.33
N GLY A 3 -11.55 -0.03 -19.11
CA GLY A 3 -12.89 0.46 -18.76
C GLY A 3 -13.89 -0.59 -18.30
N THR A 4 -13.38 -1.68 -17.73
CA THR A 4 -14.20 -2.67 -17.02
C THR A 4 -13.63 -2.91 -15.62
N ILE A 5 -14.47 -3.36 -14.69
CA ILE A 5 -14.01 -3.80 -13.36
C ILE A 5 -12.96 -4.90 -13.50
N ALA A 6 -13.13 -5.85 -14.42
CA ALA A 6 -12.14 -6.90 -14.68
C ALA A 6 -10.75 -6.33 -15.07
N SER A 7 -10.72 -5.26 -15.87
CA SER A 7 -9.46 -4.61 -16.24
C SER A 7 -8.76 -3.93 -15.05
N LEU A 8 -9.53 -3.31 -14.15
CA LEU A 8 -9.03 -2.76 -12.89
C LEU A 8 -8.54 -3.86 -11.96
N SER A 9 -9.34 -4.91 -11.75
CA SER A 9 -8.96 -6.06 -10.92
C SER A 9 -7.68 -6.72 -11.42
N LEU A 10 -7.48 -6.82 -12.74
CA LEU A 10 -6.24 -7.34 -13.31
C LEU A 10 -5.05 -6.42 -13.01
N ALA A 11 -5.21 -5.10 -13.18
CA ALA A 11 -4.14 -4.15 -12.87
C ALA A 11 -3.75 -4.19 -11.38
N VAL A 12 -4.74 -4.20 -10.48
CA VAL A 12 -4.53 -4.35 -9.03
C VAL A 12 -3.88 -5.69 -8.71
N ALA A 13 -4.35 -6.80 -9.30
CA ALA A 13 -3.76 -8.12 -9.09
C ALA A 13 -2.30 -8.19 -9.57
N CYS A 14 -1.98 -7.56 -10.69
CA CYS A 14 -0.59 -7.45 -11.17
C CYS A 14 0.27 -6.60 -10.23
N PHE A 15 -0.25 -5.48 -9.71
CA PHE A 15 0.45 -4.63 -8.75
C PHE A 15 0.70 -5.37 -7.42
N VAL A 16 -0.35 -5.87 -6.78
CA VAL A 16 -0.28 -6.55 -5.48
C VAL A 16 0.44 -7.89 -5.58
N GLY A 17 0.08 -8.69 -6.59
CA GLY A 17 0.71 -9.99 -6.84
C GLY A 17 2.19 -9.83 -7.19
N GLY A 18 2.53 -8.89 -8.07
CA GLY A 18 3.92 -8.58 -8.41
C GLY A 18 4.71 -8.10 -7.19
N HIS A 19 4.11 -7.24 -6.36
CA HIS A 19 4.70 -6.78 -5.11
C HIS A 19 5.00 -7.96 -4.17
N PHE A 20 4.05 -8.87 -3.92
CA PHE A 20 4.28 -10.03 -3.05
C PHE A 20 5.27 -11.04 -3.62
N ILE A 21 5.19 -11.34 -4.92
CA ILE A 21 6.10 -12.28 -5.58
C ILE A 21 7.53 -11.76 -5.49
N LEU A 22 7.76 -10.51 -5.87
CA LEU A 22 9.11 -9.92 -5.87
C LEU A 22 9.64 -9.68 -4.45
N SER A 23 8.77 -9.41 -3.47
CA SER A 23 9.16 -9.28 -2.06
C SER A 23 9.39 -10.62 -1.36
N SER A 24 9.04 -11.75 -1.98
CA SER A 24 9.24 -13.06 -1.37
C SER A 24 10.73 -13.40 -1.23
N VAL A 25 11.11 -14.02 -0.11
CA VAL A 25 12.51 -14.33 0.23
C VAL A 25 13.21 -15.14 -0.88
N SER A 26 12.49 -16.12 -1.46
CA SER A 26 13.04 -17.00 -2.49
C SER A 26 13.26 -16.30 -3.83
N VAL A 27 12.29 -15.50 -4.29
CA VAL A 27 12.39 -14.77 -5.57
C VAL A 27 13.39 -13.63 -5.45
N ARG A 28 13.31 -12.83 -4.39
CA ARG A 28 14.26 -11.76 -4.10
C ARG A 28 15.68 -12.30 -4.05
N GLY A 29 15.93 -13.36 -3.28
CA GLY A 29 17.27 -13.93 -3.13
C GLY A 29 17.88 -14.37 -4.46
N ARG A 30 17.09 -15.04 -5.31
CA ARG A 30 17.53 -15.43 -6.67
C ARG A 30 17.77 -14.23 -7.57
N ALA A 31 16.87 -13.25 -7.55
CA ALA A 31 16.99 -12.06 -8.39
C ALA A 31 18.20 -11.20 -8.00
N VAL A 32 18.43 -11.01 -6.70
CA VAL A 32 19.60 -10.31 -6.16
C VAL A 32 20.90 -11.04 -6.50
N ALA A 33 20.92 -12.38 -6.47
CA ALA A 33 22.11 -13.14 -6.87
C ALA A 33 22.51 -12.93 -8.34
N ILE A 34 21.56 -12.55 -9.21
CA ILE A 34 21.79 -12.29 -10.64
C ILE A 34 22.05 -10.81 -10.92
N LEU A 35 21.26 -9.91 -10.31
CA LEU A 35 21.23 -8.47 -10.62
C LEU A 35 22.04 -7.61 -9.64
N GLY A 36 22.43 -8.17 -8.50
CA GLY A 36 22.89 -7.41 -7.34
C GLY A 36 21.75 -6.66 -6.62
N GLU A 37 22.05 -6.16 -5.43
CA GLU A 37 21.07 -5.50 -4.56
C GLU A 37 20.48 -4.23 -5.20
N THR A 38 21.36 -3.36 -5.72
CA THR A 38 20.96 -2.12 -6.40
C THR A 38 20.19 -2.38 -7.68
N GLY A 39 20.61 -3.38 -8.47
CA GLY A 39 19.93 -3.75 -9.72
C GLY A 39 18.52 -4.28 -9.46
N PHE A 40 18.38 -5.16 -8.47
CA PHE A 40 17.07 -5.63 -8.02
C PHE A 40 16.19 -4.48 -7.52
N ARG A 41 16.71 -3.57 -6.69
CA ARG A 41 15.94 -2.43 -6.16
C ARG A 41 15.44 -1.51 -7.26
N ALA A 42 16.26 -1.24 -8.28
CA ALA A 42 15.86 -0.43 -9.44
C ALA A 42 14.77 -1.13 -10.26
N PHE A 43 14.95 -2.41 -10.58
CA PHE A 43 13.96 -3.23 -11.30
C PHE A 43 12.62 -3.29 -10.55
N TYR A 44 12.68 -3.60 -9.25
CA TYR A 44 11.51 -3.66 -8.38
C TYR A 44 10.76 -2.33 -8.37
N SER A 45 11.48 -1.22 -8.17
CA SER A 45 10.88 0.12 -8.11
C SER A 45 10.21 0.48 -9.44
N LEU A 46 10.85 0.18 -10.57
CA LEU A 46 10.27 0.41 -11.88
C LEU A 46 9.01 -0.43 -12.11
N ALA A 47 9.07 -1.73 -11.80
CA ALA A 47 7.92 -2.63 -11.93
C ALA A 47 6.73 -2.16 -11.07
N ALA A 48 7.00 -1.74 -9.83
CA ALA A 48 5.98 -1.20 -8.92
C ALA A 48 5.38 0.12 -9.46
N VAL A 49 6.20 1.04 -9.97
CA VAL A 49 5.72 2.31 -10.56
C VAL A 49 4.87 2.06 -11.80
N VAL A 50 5.30 1.16 -12.70
CA VAL A 50 4.57 0.84 -13.93
C VAL A 50 3.21 0.22 -13.61
N THR A 51 3.17 -0.76 -12.71
CA THR A 51 1.92 -1.43 -12.32
C THR A 51 1.00 -0.52 -11.49
N MET A 52 1.56 0.36 -10.66
CA MET A 52 0.80 1.42 -9.97
C MET A 52 0.18 2.41 -10.98
N ALA A 53 0.97 2.92 -11.94
CA ALA A 53 0.48 3.82 -12.97
C ALA A 53 -0.64 3.16 -13.80
N TRP A 54 -0.48 1.87 -14.13
CA TRP A 54 -1.52 1.11 -14.80
C TRP A 54 -2.80 1.00 -13.96
N THR A 55 -2.68 0.75 -12.65
CA THR A 55 -3.82 0.72 -11.71
C THR A 55 -4.55 2.06 -11.71
N VAL A 56 -3.83 3.19 -11.63
CA VAL A 56 -4.43 4.53 -11.69
C VAL A 56 -5.17 4.78 -13.01
N ILE A 57 -4.56 4.40 -14.14
CA ILE A 57 -5.19 4.54 -15.46
C ILE A 57 -6.44 3.67 -15.56
N ALA A 58 -6.38 2.43 -15.07
CA ALA A 58 -7.51 1.50 -15.09
C ALA A 58 -8.65 1.96 -14.19
N TYR A 59 -8.34 2.48 -12.99
CA TYR A 59 -9.32 3.02 -12.05
C TYR A 59 -10.06 4.22 -12.66
N ARG A 60 -9.32 5.17 -13.26
CA ARG A 60 -9.92 6.33 -13.94
C ARG A 60 -10.78 5.97 -15.16
N ALA A 61 -10.54 4.81 -15.76
CA ALA A 61 -11.33 4.32 -16.89
C ALA A 61 -12.51 3.44 -16.44
N ALA A 62 -12.50 2.94 -15.20
CA ALA A 62 -13.49 2.00 -14.70
C ALA A 62 -14.91 2.59 -14.73
N PRO A 63 -15.94 1.76 -14.92
CA PRO A 63 -17.32 2.25 -14.94
C PRO A 63 -17.72 2.77 -13.56
N GLU A 64 -18.43 3.90 -13.54
CA GLU A 64 -19.06 4.42 -12.33
C GLU A 64 -20.26 3.54 -11.97
N ILE A 65 -20.07 2.70 -10.96
CA ILE A 65 -21.12 1.82 -10.43
C ILE A 65 -21.32 2.18 -8.96
N GLU A 66 -22.39 2.91 -8.65
CA GLU A 66 -22.80 3.22 -7.29
C GLU A 66 -23.33 1.94 -6.61
N LEU A 67 -22.69 1.54 -5.51
CA LEU A 67 -23.10 0.45 -4.64
C LEU A 67 -23.98 0.94 -3.50
N TRP A 68 -23.67 2.12 -2.95
CA TRP A 68 -24.54 2.82 -2.01
C TRP A 68 -24.37 4.32 -2.13
N ARG A 69 -25.44 5.03 -1.80
CA ARG A 69 -25.45 6.48 -1.81
C ARG A 69 -24.70 7.04 -0.60
N THR A 70 -23.68 7.85 -0.86
CA THR A 70 -23.01 8.63 0.19
C THR A 70 -24.00 9.60 0.84
N SER A 71 -24.11 9.54 2.16
CA SER A 71 -24.91 10.47 2.96
C SER A 71 -24.00 11.29 3.87
N MET A 72 -24.48 12.43 4.35
CA MET A 72 -23.74 13.26 5.30
C MET A 72 -23.35 12.50 6.58
N THR A 73 -24.15 11.52 6.99
CA THR A 73 -23.83 10.67 8.13
C THR A 73 -22.58 9.80 7.87
N LEU A 74 -22.42 9.28 6.65
CA LEU A 74 -21.28 8.43 6.30
C LEU A 74 -19.97 9.20 6.21
N THR A 75 -19.99 10.51 5.95
CA THR A 75 -18.78 11.34 5.91
C THR A 75 -18.17 11.58 7.29
N HIS A 76 -18.93 11.38 8.37
CA HIS A 76 -18.39 11.44 9.72
C HIS A 76 -17.40 10.29 10.02
N VAL A 77 -17.51 9.17 9.32
CA VAL A 77 -16.60 8.02 9.50
C VAL A 77 -15.16 8.39 9.14
N PRO A 78 -14.84 8.85 7.91
CA PRO A 78 -13.50 9.33 7.62
C PRO A 78 -13.15 10.56 8.47
N ALA A 79 -14.08 11.44 8.83
CA ALA A 79 -13.77 12.60 9.68
C ALA A 79 -13.15 12.19 11.03
N VAL A 80 -13.58 11.06 11.61
CA VAL A 80 -13.03 10.52 12.86
C VAL A 80 -11.79 9.65 12.62
N LEU A 81 -11.78 8.83 11.57
CA LEU A 81 -10.66 7.91 11.30
C LEU A 81 -9.41 8.61 10.74
N MET A 82 -9.58 9.69 9.98
CA MET A 82 -8.49 10.35 9.28
C MET A 82 -7.41 10.95 10.20
N PRO A 83 -7.73 11.63 11.32
CA PRO A 83 -6.70 12.07 12.26
C PRO A 83 -5.82 10.91 12.76
N LEU A 84 -6.42 9.77 13.10
CA LEU A 84 -5.70 8.58 13.55
C LEU A 84 -4.84 7.99 12.43
N ALA A 85 -5.42 7.87 11.23
CA ALA A 85 -4.71 7.39 10.04
C ALA A 85 -3.49 8.25 9.73
N CYS A 86 -3.64 9.58 9.73
CA CYS A 86 -2.56 10.54 9.48
C CYS A 86 -1.46 10.44 10.54
N ILE A 87 -1.81 10.36 11.83
CA ILE A 87 -0.83 10.20 12.93
C ILE A 87 -0.02 8.92 12.72
N LEU A 88 -0.68 7.79 12.43
CA LEU A 88 -0.02 6.52 12.19
C LEU A 88 0.87 6.54 10.93
N CYS A 89 0.41 7.17 9.86
CA CYS A 89 1.20 7.36 8.63
C CYS A 89 2.46 8.20 8.90
N VAL A 90 2.31 9.36 9.55
CA VAL A 90 3.44 10.23 9.89
C VAL A 90 4.40 9.52 10.83
N ALA A 91 3.90 8.93 11.92
CA ALA A 91 4.73 8.21 12.88
C ALA A 91 5.48 7.06 12.21
N GLY A 92 4.83 6.31 11.30
CA GLY A 92 5.44 5.22 10.57
C GLY A 92 6.46 5.61 9.50
N LEU A 93 6.36 6.82 8.93
CA LEU A 93 7.32 7.33 7.96
C LEU A 93 8.50 8.06 8.63
N THR A 94 8.31 8.55 9.86
CA THR A 94 9.32 9.37 10.56
C THR A 94 10.07 8.59 11.64
N THR A 95 9.53 7.46 12.11
CA THR A 95 10.17 6.60 13.10
C THR A 95 11.00 5.54 12.38
N ARG A 96 12.29 5.46 12.67
CA ARG A 96 13.14 4.41 12.09
C ARG A 96 12.72 3.03 12.57
N SER A 97 12.64 2.07 11.65
CA SER A 97 12.36 0.66 11.98
C SER A 97 13.07 -0.28 11.01
N VAL A 98 13.32 -1.52 11.47
CA VAL A 98 13.92 -2.60 10.68
C VAL A 98 13.10 -3.00 9.45
N THR A 99 11.84 -2.60 9.39
CA THR A 99 10.93 -2.94 8.28
C THR A 99 10.90 -1.87 7.19
N MET A 100 11.60 -0.74 7.37
CA MET A 100 11.73 0.26 6.32
C MET A 100 12.75 -0.17 5.27
N VAL A 101 12.66 0.41 4.08
CA VAL A 101 13.65 0.18 3.02
C VAL A 101 15.02 0.69 3.47
N GLY A 102 16.05 -0.18 3.47
CA GLY A 102 17.37 0.15 4.00
C GLY A 102 17.47 0.02 5.53
N GLY A 103 16.45 -0.54 6.19
CA GLY A 103 16.44 -0.84 7.61
C GLY A 103 17.15 -2.15 7.96
N GLU A 104 17.61 -2.91 6.95
CA GLU A 104 18.30 -4.19 7.13
C GLU A 104 19.55 -4.10 8.03
N ASP A 105 20.31 -3.01 7.95
CA ASP A 105 21.53 -2.82 8.74
C ASP A 105 21.25 -2.67 10.25
N MET A 106 20.03 -2.30 10.62
CA MET A 106 19.60 -2.20 12.02
C MET A 106 19.29 -3.57 12.63
N ALA A 107 19.18 -4.63 11.82
CA ALA A 107 18.83 -5.97 12.29
C ALA A 107 20.01 -6.60 13.06
N GLY A 108 20.10 -6.31 14.36
CA GLY A 108 21.14 -6.83 15.25
C GLY A 108 21.57 -5.87 16.35
N GLU A 109 21.18 -4.59 16.27
CA GLU A 109 21.47 -3.61 17.31
C GLU A 109 20.56 -3.80 18.55
N PRO A 110 21.08 -3.71 19.79
CA PRO A 110 20.34 -4.08 21.01
C PRO A 110 19.14 -3.20 21.37
N ASP A 111 18.92 -2.06 20.70
CA ASP A 111 17.95 -1.04 21.14
C ASP A 111 17.23 -0.34 19.96
N THR A 112 16.77 -1.11 18.99
CA THR A 112 16.22 -0.59 17.72
C THR A 112 14.74 -0.23 17.74
N VAL A 113 14.04 -0.46 18.86
CA VAL A 113 12.59 -0.32 18.95
C VAL A 113 12.22 0.76 19.96
N PHE A 114 11.78 1.91 19.47
CA PHE A 114 11.32 3.04 20.29
C PHE A 114 10.03 3.65 19.72
N GLY A 115 9.32 4.42 20.55
CA GLY A 115 8.13 5.15 20.13
C GLY A 115 7.03 4.26 19.58
N ILE A 116 6.43 4.64 18.44
CA ILE A 116 5.30 3.90 17.85
C ILE A 116 5.66 2.44 17.47
N ALA A 117 6.93 2.16 17.21
CA ALA A 117 7.41 0.84 16.84
C ALA A 117 7.31 -0.18 18.00
N THR A 118 7.18 0.29 19.25
CA THR A 118 6.92 -0.58 20.42
C THR A 118 5.47 -1.06 20.47
N ILE A 119 4.55 -0.33 19.84
CA ILE A 119 3.12 -0.66 19.79
C ILE A 119 2.83 -1.58 18.60
N THR A 120 3.33 -1.22 17.42
CA THR A 120 3.09 -1.97 16.19
C THR A 120 4.30 -1.90 15.27
N ARG A 121 4.60 -3.02 14.59
CA ARG A 121 5.69 -3.12 13.62
C ARG A 121 5.41 -2.34 12.32
N HIS A 122 4.14 -2.08 12.03
CA HIS A 122 3.73 -1.49 10.74
C HIS A 122 2.72 -0.34 10.93
N PRO A 123 3.06 0.72 11.66
CA PRO A 123 2.16 1.84 11.91
C PRO A 123 1.64 2.48 10.62
N PHE A 124 2.50 2.64 9.60
CA PHE A 124 2.09 3.17 8.29
C PHE A 124 1.00 2.30 7.63
N LEU A 125 1.14 0.97 7.66
CA LEU A 125 0.15 0.06 7.07
C LEU A 125 -1.19 0.13 7.83
N TRP A 126 -1.17 0.27 9.16
CA TRP A 126 -2.39 0.52 9.94
C TRP A 126 -3.04 1.85 9.59
N GLY A 127 -2.24 2.90 9.37
CA GLY A 127 -2.74 4.19 8.89
C GLY A 127 -3.44 4.07 7.54
N VAL A 128 -2.81 3.40 6.57
CA VAL A 128 -3.41 3.13 5.24
C VAL A 128 -4.67 2.27 5.34
N ALA A 129 -4.71 1.28 6.23
CA ALA A 129 -5.89 0.46 6.45
C ALA A 129 -7.08 1.27 6.99
N LEU A 130 -6.85 2.12 8.01
CA LEU A 130 -7.88 3.02 8.55
C LEU A 130 -8.35 4.04 7.49
N TRP A 131 -7.41 4.59 6.72
CA TRP A 131 -7.71 5.46 5.59
C TRP A 131 -8.62 4.76 4.58
N ALA A 132 -8.28 3.54 4.15
CA ALA A 132 -9.04 2.78 3.17
C ALA A 132 -10.45 2.45 3.68
N ILE A 133 -10.58 1.98 4.93
CA ILE A 133 -11.89 1.67 5.54
C ILE A 133 -12.77 2.92 5.58
N GLY A 134 -12.23 4.05 6.04
CA GLY A 134 -12.98 5.31 6.12
C GLY A 134 -13.45 5.80 4.75
N HIS A 135 -12.59 5.67 3.73
CA HIS A 135 -12.92 6.09 2.37
C HIS A 135 -13.89 5.14 1.69
N ILE A 136 -13.77 3.82 1.88
CA ILE A 136 -14.75 2.85 1.34
C ILE A 136 -16.13 3.23 1.85
N VAL A 137 -16.31 3.36 3.17
CA VAL A 137 -17.62 3.71 3.77
C VAL A 137 -18.21 5.00 3.18
N ALA A 138 -17.37 6.00 2.92
CA ALA A 138 -17.79 7.28 2.36
C ALA A 138 -17.93 7.29 0.82
N ASN A 139 -17.23 6.41 0.10
CA ASN A 139 -17.21 6.31 -1.36
C ASN A 139 -17.85 4.98 -1.76
N GLY A 140 -19.17 4.99 -1.89
CA GLY A 140 -19.95 3.79 -2.21
C GLY A 140 -19.92 3.41 -3.68
N GLU A 141 -18.72 3.27 -4.26
CA GLU A 141 -18.51 2.93 -5.67
C GLU A 141 -17.74 1.61 -5.83
N ALA A 142 -18.07 0.85 -6.87
CA ALA A 142 -17.47 -0.47 -7.10
C ALA A 142 -15.96 -0.39 -7.41
N ALA A 143 -15.51 0.66 -8.11
CA ALA A 143 -14.09 0.83 -8.41
C ALA A 143 -13.26 1.04 -7.14
N GLY A 144 -13.79 1.74 -6.14
CA GLY A 144 -13.11 1.99 -4.85
C GLY A 144 -13.01 0.76 -3.95
N LEU A 145 -13.78 -0.30 -4.22
CA LEU A 145 -13.68 -1.58 -3.50
C LEU A 145 -12.60 -2.53 -4.06
N VAL A 146 -12.15 -2.29 -5.29
CA VAL A 146 -11.19 -3.14 -6.00
C VAL A 146 -9.78 -2.64 -5.79
#